data_AF-A0A3P7IM71-F1
#
_entry.id   AF-A0A3P7IM71-F1
#
_cell.length_a   1.000
_cell.length_b   1.000
_cell.length_c   1.000
_cell.angle_alpha   90.00
_cell.angle_beta   90.00
_cell.angle_gamma   90.00
#
_symmetry.space_group_name_H-M   'P 1'
#
loop_
_entity.id
_entity.type
_entity.pdbx_description
1 polymer ?
#
loop_
_entity_poly.entity_id
_entity_poly.type
_entity_poly.pdbx_seq_one_letter_code
_entity_poly.pdbx_strand_id
1 'polypeptide(L)'
;MVHEPAVLIEGVLFRARYLGSTQMMCESRGSKAARMAQAQEAVARVKAPEGEIQPSTEIDLFISTEKIMVLNTDLQDILMDHALRTISYIADIGDLVVLMARRMSASSSDEHCNQLVLL
;
A
#
# COMPACT_ATOMS: atom_id res chain seq x y z
N MET A 1 -1.14 -4.72 -23.45
CA MET A 1 0.35 -4.76 -23.41
C MET A 1 0.71 -5.79 -22.36
N VAL A 2 1.40 -6.87 -22.75
CA VAL A 2 1.89 -7.86 -21.79
C VAL A 2 3.32 -7.45 -21.47
N HIS A 3 3.56 -6.96 -20.26
CA HIS A 3 4.93 -6.69 -19.81
C HIS A 3 5.66 -8.01 -19.60
N GLU A 4 6.87 -8.15 -20.15
CA GLU A 4 7.70 -9.30 -19.84
C GLU A 4 8.00 -9.33 -18.33
N PRO A 5 7.91 -10.50 -17.67
CA PRO A 5 8.14 -10.60 -16.22
C PRO A 5 9.51 -10.05 -15.77
N ALA A 6 10.51 -10.09 -16.64
CA ALA A 6 11.85 -9.59 -16.39
C ALA A 6 11.91 -8.07 -16.16
N VAL A 7 10.92 -7.30 -16.65
CA VAL A 7 10.85 -5.85 -16.46
C VAL A 7 10.70 -5.50 -14.97
N LEU A 8 10.11 -6.38 -14.16
CA LEU A 8 10.00 -6.17 -12.71
C LEU A 8 11.35 -6.30 -11.97
N ILE A 9 12.39 -6.84 -12.61
CA ILE A 9 13.74 -6.89 -12.03
C ILE A 9 14.33 -5.47 -11.98
N GLU A 10 14.24 -4.73 -13.08
CA GLU A 10 14.64 -3.32 -13.15
C GLU A 10 13.62 -2.41 -12.44
N GLY A 11 12.36 -2.83 -12.46
CA GLY A 11 11.23 -2.14 -11.85
C GLY A 11 10.46 -1.29 -12.86
N VAL A 12 9.22 -0.99 -12.50
CA VAL A 12 8.27 -0.23 -13.34
C VAL A 12 7.64 0.88 -12.53
N LEU A 13 7.32 2.00 -13.20
CA LEU A 13 6.61 3.13 -12.61
C LEU A 13 5.17 3.18 -13.14
N PHE A 14 4.22 3.33 -12.22
CA PHE A 14 2.81 3.55 -12.52
C PHE A 14 2.35 4.86 -11.90
N ARG A 15 1.70 5.72 -12.69
CA ARG A 15 1.08 6.93 -12.16
C ARG A 15 -0.19 6.57 -11.40
N ALA A 16 -0.31 7.02 -10.16
CA ALA A 16 -1.49 6.78 -9.32
C ALA A 16 -1.77 7.98 -8.40
N ARG A 17 -2.76 7.85 -7.51
CA ARG A 17 -3.12 8.89 -6.56
C ARG A 17 -3.11 8.33 -5.14
N TYR A 18 -2.13 8.75 -4.37
CA TYR A 18 -2.08 8.37 -2.96
C TYR A 18 -3.21 9.06 -2.18
N LEU A 19 -4.08 8.25 -1.58
CA LEU A 19 -5.21 8.73 -0.77
C LEU A 19 -4.87 8.82 0.72
N GLY A 20 -3.93 8.01 1.18
CA GLY A 20 -3.54 7.97 2.58
C GLY A 20 -3.03 6.60 3.02
N SER A 21 -2.59 6.53 4.27
CA SER A 21 -2.21 5.28 4.93
C SER A 21 -2.73 5.24 6.36
N THR A 22 -2.98 4.03 6.85
CA THR A 22 -3.42 3.79 8.22
C THR A 22 -2.67 2.59 8.80
N GLN A 23 -2.55 2.57 10.12
CA GLN A 23 -1.95 1.45 10.85
C GLN A 23 -3.05 0.63 11.48
N MET A 24 -2.94 -0.68 11.35
CA MET A 24 -3.88 -1.63 11.92
C MET A 24 -3.15 -2.77 12.62
N MET A 25 -3.71 -3.16 13.76
CA MET A 25 -3.32 -4.40 14.43
C MET A 25 -3.87 -5.59 13.66
N CYS A 26 -3.08 -6.64 13.53
CA CYS A 26 -3.54 -7.88 12.92
C CYS A 26 -2.84 -9.07 13.55
N GLU A 27 -3.60 -10.12 13.79
CA GLU A 27 -3.06 -11.42 14.12
C GLU A 27 -2.18 -11.94 12.96
N SER A 28 -1.02 -12.50 13.29
CA SER A 28 0.02 -12.88 12.34
C SER A 28 -0.44 -13.91 11.27
N ARG A 29 -1.56 -14.62 11.51
CA ARG A 29 -2.09 -15.69 10.64
C ARG A 29 -3.53 -15.43 10.16
N GLY A 30 -3.87 -14.17 9.84
CA GLY A 30 -5.17 -13.83 9.25
C GLY A 30 -5.41 -14.50 7.88
N SER A 31 -6.62 -15.03 7.67
CA SER A 31 -7.05 -15.59 6.37
C SER A 31 -7.13 -14.51 5.28
N LYS A 32 -7.22 -14.92 3.99
CA LYS A 32 -7.47 -13.98 2.88
C LYS A 32 -8.72 -13.11 3.14
N ALA A 33 -9.78 -13.71 3.69
CA ALA A 33 -11.01 -12.99 4.03
C ALA A 33 -10.78 -11.95 5.15
N ALA A 34 -10.00 -12.30 6.18
CA ALA A 34 -9.65 -11.34 7.23
C ALA A 34 -8.82 -10.17 6.68
N ARG A 35 -7.86 -10.45 5.78
CA ARG A 35 -7.08 -9.40 5.08
C ARG A 35 -7.97 -8.50 4.22
N MET A 36 -8.95 -9.07 3.52
CA MET A 36 -9.92 -8.30 2.74
C MET A 36 -10.76 -7.39 3.65
N ALA A 37 -11.27 -7.90 4.77
CA ALA A 37 -12.03 -7.09 5.73
C ALA A 37 -11.19 -5.93 6.30
N GLN A 38 -9.90 -6.17 6.61
CA GLN A 38 -8.97 -5.13 7.04
C GLN A 38 -8.73 -4.07 5.97
N ALA A 39 -8.55 -4.49 4.72
CA ALA A 39 -8.39 -3.56 3.61
C ALA A 39 -9.65 -2.69 3.40
N GLN A 40 -10.84 -3.27 3.50
CA GLN A 40 -12.12 -2.54 3.45
C GLN A 40 -12.25 -1.54 4.60
N GLU A 41 -11.87 -1.92 5.82
CA GLU A 41 -11.85 -1.02 6.97
C GLU A 41 -10.88 0.15 6.74
N ALA A 42 -9.68 -0.11 6.21
CA ALA A 42 -8.71 0.92 5.88
C ALA A 42 -9.24 1.91 4.83
N VAL A 43 -9.92 1.41 3.80
CA VAL A 43 -10.62 2.23 2.80
C VAL A 43 -11.66 3.12 3.47
N ALA A 44 -12.49 2.57 4.36
CA ALA A 44 -13.50 3.36 5.06
C ALA A 44 -12.90 4.46 5.96
N ARG A 45 -11.69 4.25 6.52
CA ARG A 45 -11.00 5.25 7.35
C ARG A 45 -10.39 6.39 6.54
N VAL A 46 -9.97 6.13 5.31
CA VAL A 46 -9.24 7.09 4.46
C VAL A 46 -10.16 7.79 3.45
N LYS A 47 -11.28 7.15 3.08
CA LYS A 47 -12.26 7.78 2.19
C LYS A 47 -12.90 9.01 2.85
N ALA A 48 -12.99 10.09 2.08
CA ALA A 48 -13.74 11.26 2.47
C ALA A 48 -15.25 10.94 2.56
N PRO A 49 -16.00 11.62 3.44
CA PRO A 49 -17.45 11.51 3.52
C PRO A 49 -18.14 11.80 2.19
N GLU A 50 -19.36 11.27 2.01
CA GLU A 50 -20.15 11.56 0.82
C GLU A 50 -20.38 13.07 0.66
N GLY A 51 -20.14 13.58 -0.55
CA GLY A 51 -20.26 14.99 -0.88
C GLY A 51 -19.01 15.82 -0.63
N GLU A 52 -17.96 15.25 -0.02
CA GLU A 52 -16.66 15.90 0.13
C GLU A 52 -15.68 15.50 -0.99
N ILE A 53 -14.70 16.38 -1.23
CA ILE A 53 -13.64 16.11 -2.21
C ILE A 53 -12.61 15.21 -1.52
N GLN A 54 -12.35 14.03 -2.10
CA GLN A 54 -11.31 13.12 -1.63
C GLN A 54 -9.93 13.81 -1.72
N PRO A 55 -9.22 14.03 -0.60
CA PRO A 55 -7.84 14.49 -0.66
C PRO A 55 -6.98 13.39 -1.28
N SER A 56 -6.11 13.79 -2.21
CA SER A 56 -5.17 12.90 -2.88
C SER A 56 -3.93 13.64 -3.34
N THR A 57 -2.84 12.90 -3.51
CA THR A 57 -1.57 13.39 -4.04
C THR A 57 -1.20 12.57 -5.27
N GLU A 58 -0.84 13.21 -6.38
CA GLU A 58 -0.31 12.50 -7.54
C GLU A 58 1.08 11.92 -7.22
N ILE A 59 1.25 10.64 -7.50
CA ILE A 59 2.47 9.89 -7.19
C ILE A 59 2.86 8.98 -8.35
N ASP A 60 4.14 8.64 -8.39
CA ASP A 60 4.65 7.51 -9.17
C ASP A 60 4.90 6.32 -8.24
N LEU A 61 4.20 5.22 -8.52
CA LEU A 61 4.32 3.95 -7.82
C LEU A 61 5.38 3.11 -8.51
N PHE A 62 6.54 2.97 -7.87
CA PHE A 62 7.59 2.06 -8.30
C PHE A 62 7.32 0.66 -7.79
N ILE A 63 7.30 -0.34 -8.66
CA ILE A 63 7.17 -1.77 -8.31
C ILE A 63 8.33 -2.54 -8.91
N SER A 64 9.07 -3.26 -8.08
CA SER A 64 10.07 -4.23 -8.50
C SER A 64 10.00 -5.53 -7.70
N THR A 65 10.80 -6.52 -8.09
CA THR A 65 11.00 -7.76 -7.31
C THR A 65 11.70 -7.53 -5.97
N GLU A 66 12.26 -6.33 -5.73
CA GLU A 66 12.96 -5.99 -4.49
C GLU A 66 12.12 -5.14 -3.55
N LYS A 67 11.34 -4.19 -4.08
CA LYS A 67 10.61 -3.19 -3.29
C LYS A 67 9.46 -2.55 -4.05
N ILE A 68 8.56 -1.95 -3.28
CA ILE A 68 7.52 -1.03 -3.73
C ILE A 68 7.80 0.33 -3.11
N MET A 69 7.84 1.38 -3.93
CA MET A 69 8.05 2.75 -3.46
C MET A 69 6.94 3.66 -3.96
N VAL A 70 6.57 4.62 -3.10
CA VAL A 70 5.66 5.71 -3.46
C VAL A 70 6.51 6.97 -3.58
N LEU A 71 6.56 7.53 -4.78
CA LEU A 71 7.37 8.71 -5.11
C LEU A 71 6.43 9.89 -5.37
N ASN A 72 6.75 11.06 -4.83
CA ASN A 72 6.05 12.29 -5.23
C ASN A 72 6.47 12.66 -6.66
N THR A 73 5.50 12.83 -7.56
CA THR A 73 5.75 13.14 -8.98
C THR A 73 6.51 14.45 -9.17
N ASP A 74 6.21 15.47 -8.36
CA ASP A 74 6.72 16.83 -8.56
C ASP A 74 8.04 17.06 -7.82
N LEU A 75 8.13 16.54 -6.60
CA LEU A 75 9.28 16.77 -5.71
C LEU A 75 10.37 15.69 -5.85
N GLN A 76 10.07 14.58 -6.52
CA GLN A 76 10.93 13.40 -6.62
C GLN A 76 11.35 12.82 -5.25
N ASP A 77 10.61 13.16 -4.19
CA ASP A 77 10.81 12.67 -2.85
C ASP A 77 10.21 11.27 -2.67
N ILE A 78 10.91 10.44 -1.90
CA ILE A 78 10.43 9.12 -1.52
C ILE A 78 9.47 9.28 -0.34
N LEU A 79 8.17 9.12 -0.60
CA LEU A 79 7.15 9.17 0.44
C LEU A 79 7.11 7.87 1.23
N MET A 80 7.29 6.73 0.54
CA MET A 80 7.27 5.40 1.15
C MET A 80 8.25 4.47 0.43
N ASP A 81 8.97 3.64 1.20
CA ASP A 81 9.87 2.60 0.68
C ASP A 81 9.66 1.30 1.46
N HIS A 82 9.05 0.32 0.81
CA HIS A 82 8.77 -0.98 1.39
C HIS A 82 9.46 -2.07 0.57
N ALA A 83 10.38 -2.81 1.20
CA ALA A 83 10.92 -4.02 0.60
C ALA A 83 9.79 -5.03 0.29
N LEU A 84 9.80 -5.67 -0.87
CA LEU A 84 8.69 -6.52 -1.35
C LEU A 84 8.37 -7.64 -0.35
N ARG A 85 9.39 -8.16 0.34
CA ARG A 85 9.25 -9.18 1.41
C ARG A 85 8.36 -8.75 2.59
N THR A 86 8.14 -7.45 2.79
CA THR A 86 7.26 -6.94 3.86
C THR A 86 5.82 -6.81 3.38
N ILE A 87 5.59 -6.75 2.07
CA ILE A 87 4.24 -6.73 1.49
C ILE A 87 3.59 -8.09 1.77
N SER A 88 2.47 -8.04 2.47
CA SER A 88 1.75 -9.19 3.00
C SER A 88 0.45 -9.46 2.27
N TYR A 89 -0.13 -8.43 1.67
CA TYR A 89 -1.39 -8.52 0.94
C TYR A 89 -1.52 -7.32 -0.02
N ILE A 90 -2.12 -7.57 -1.17
CA ILE A 90 -2.53 -6.56 -2.14
C ILE A 90 -3.96 -6.91 -2.58
N ALA A 91 -4.80 -5.88 -2.73
CA ALA A 91 -6.15 -6.05 -3.26
C ALA A 91 -6.59 -4.83 -4.04
N ASP A 92 -7.34 -5.08 -5.10
CA ASP A 92 -8.24 -4.13 -5.73
C ASP A 92 -9.55 -4.06 -4.91
N ILE A 93 -9.98 -2.84 -4.57
CA ILE A 93 -11.27 -2.57 -3.92
C ILE A 93 -11.96 -1.44 -4.68
N GLY A 94 -12.79 -1.82 -5.65
CA GLY A 94 -13.38 -0.86 -6.59
C GLY A 94 -12.31 -0.32 -7.52
N ASP A 95 -12.11 0.99 -7.48
CA ASP A 95 -11.08 1.72 -8.24
C ASP A 95 -9.77 1.93 -7.45
N LEU A 96 -9.70 1.44 -6.21
CA LEU A 96 -8.56 1.61 -5.33
C LEU A 96 -7.64 0.39 -5.32
N VAL A 97 -6.35 0.63 -5.14
CA VAL A 97 -5.37 -0.41 -4.81
C VAL A 97 -4.98 -0.26 -3.34
N VAL A 98 -5.12 -1.35 -2.58
CA VAL A 98 -4.71 -1.41 -1.18
C VAL A 98 -3.49 -2.31 -1.04
N LEU A 99 -2.39 -1.77 -0.51
CA LEU A 99 -1.16 -2.48 -0.19
C LEU A 99 -1.02 -2.62 1.32
N MET A 100 -0.79 -3.84 1.81
CA MET A 100 -0.51 -4.11 3.21
C MET A 100 0.95 -4.49 3.42
N ALA A 101 1.69 -3.70 4.18
CA ALA A 101 3.08 -3.97 4.54
C ALA A 101 3.21 -4.25 6.04
N ARG A 102 3.95 -5.31 6.40
CA ARG A 102 4.36 -5.57 7.78
C ARG A 102 5.41 -4.55 8.21
N ARG A 103 5.22 -3.93 9.37
CA ARG A 103 6.23 -3.08 10.00
C ARG A 103 6.91 -3.87 11.12
N MET A 104 8.24 -3.96 11.09
CA MET A 104 9.01 -4.50 12.21
C MET A 104 9.15 -3.36 13.24
N SER A 105 8.38 -3.43 14.33
CA SER A 105 8.53 -2.53 15.47
C SER A 105 9.79 -2.92 16.27
N ALA A 106 10.54 -1.92 16.75
CA ALA A 106 11.75 -2.13 17.55
C ALA A 106 11.46 -2.43 19.04
N SER A 107 10.19 -2.47 19.44
CA SER A 107 9.75 -2.74 20.82
C SER A 107 9.19 -4.15 20.92
N SER A 108 9.79 -4.96 21.79
CA SER A 108 9.51 -6.36 22.10
C SER A 108 8.13 -6.58 22.76
N SER A 109 7.07 -6.34 22.02
CA SER A 109 5.72 -6.80 22.35
C SER A 109 5.08 -7.20 21.03
N ASP A 110 4.84 -8.49 20.87
CA ASP A 110 4.36 -9.13 19.65
C ASP A 110 2.99 -8.58 19.19
N GLU A 111 2.98 -7.42 18.54
CA GLU A 111 1.90 -6.95 17.68
C GLU A 111 2.53 -6.35 16.41
N HIS A 112 2.47 -7.10 15.31
CA HIS A 112 2.97 -6.61 14.03
C HIS A 112 1.98 -5.57 13.48
N CYS A 113 2.26 -4.28 13.70
CA CYS A 113 1.52 -3.21 13.06
C CYS A 113 1.65 -3.34 11.53
N ASN A 114 0.53 -3.59 10.85
CA ASN A 114 0.51 -3.55 9.39
C ASN A 114 0.17 -2.13 8.96
N GLN A 115 0.95 -1.61 8.03
CA GLN A 115 0.65 -0.37 7.35
C GLN A 115 -0.15 -0.69 6.10
N LEU A 116 -1.34 -0.10 5.98
CA LEU A 116 -2.16 -0.13 4.79
C LEU A 116 -1.95 1.16 4.01
N VAL A 117 -1.65 1.04 2.72
CA VAL A 117 -1.39 2.15 1.79
C VAL A 117 -2.46 2.09 0.70
N LEU A 118 -3.12 3.22 0.46
CA LEU A 118 -4.19 3.34 -0.52
C LEU A 118 -3.77 4.25 -1.67
N LEU A 119 -3.88 3.71 -2.88
CA LEU A 119 -3.46 4.31 -4.15
C LEU A 119 -4.57 4.27 -5.19
#